data_AF-A0A813EUR5-F1
#
_entry.id   AF-A0A813EUR5-F1
#
_cell.length_a   1.000
_cell.length_b   1.000
_cell.length_c   1.000
_cell.angle_alpha   90.00
_cell.angle_beta   90.00
_cell.angle_gamma   90.00
#
_symmetry.space_group_name_H-M   'P 1'
#
loop_
_entity.id
_entity.type
_entity.pdbx_description
1 polymer ?
#
loop_
_entity_poly.entity_id
_entity_poly.type
_entity_poly.pdbx_seq_one_letter_code
_entity_poly.pdbx_strand_id
1 'polypeptide(L)'
;MAMSVCHALCLALHIARLPLVIAYLPPTSPPWQPTYDLANSTISMQCNSSGWSSPERGAEFGIISYDWSNSKVQWAASKPMDCEERLAKQAEMTSQQGTGSHVFVYRNLVKALPWFTTVREKLNDPAYSGWFLRFKPSAAPYHVPACAAENQSKCSTFYHDQEQTPAVPTAAQPHPDGSCTDGVCDCGTQPCGEYLFDHRNGSMLRDWLIKEHIGGPAGLRNPSVHGFFMDDYWCSNLICAQDPSVAGCPCRDPVQGPTEVDKNNQADMGLSDEDVRDIALGWNETMAAVEKSILSAGAYTWWLMDGQTNANAGPTLLKRDTCASQLRGACTESSHWQRSYD
;
A
#
# COMPACT_ATOMS: atom_id res chain seq x y z
N MET A 1 -77.16 13.84 9.00
CA MET A 1 -76.85 14.24 7.61
C MET A 1 -75.45 14.83 7.60
N ALA A 2 -74.55 14.19 6.86
CA ALA A 2 -73.21 14.61 6.42
C ALA A 2 -72.18 15.14 7.46
N MET A 3 -71.18 14.30 7.75
CA MET A 3 -69.80 14.74 8.01
C MET A 3 -68.88 14.01 7.03
N SER A 4 -68.15 14.79 6.22
CA SER A 4 -67.20 14.35 5.21
C SER A 4 -65.81 14.28 5.82
N VAL A 5 -65.13 13.14 5.63
CA VAL A 5 -63.82 12.80 6.19
C VAL A 5 -62.70 13.28 5.27
N CYS A 6 -61.77 14.03 5.85
CA CYS A 6 -60.55 14.52 5.23
C CYS A 6 -59.50 13.38 5.19
N HIS A 7 -59.05 12.97 4.01
CA HIS A 7 -57.92 12.04 3.85
C HIS A 7 -56.61 12.81 3.74
N ALA A 8 -55.73 12.64 4.72
CA ALA A 8 -54.35 13.09 4.66
C ALA A 8 -53.47 11.99 4.05
N LEU A 9 -52.80 12.29 2.93
CA LEU A 9 -51.72 11.50 2.39
C LEU A 9 -50.49 11.63 3.31
N CYS A 10 -50.10 10.52 3.94
CA CYS A 10 -48.82 10.40 4.63
C CYS A 10 -47.78 9.88 3.63
N LEU A 11 -46.93 10.76 3.11
CA LEU A 11 -45.79 10.41 2.26
C LEU A 11 -44.66 9.92 3.18
N ALA A 12 -44.52 8.60 3.33
CA ALA A 12 -43.43 8.00 4.09
C ALA A 12 -42.11 8.12 3.31
N LEU A 13 -41.27 9.09 3.68
CA LEU A 13 -39.90 9.24 3.18
C LEU A 13 -39.08 8.02 3.66
N HIS A 14 -38.92 7.01 2.82
CA HIS A 14 -37.94 5.95 3.04
C HIS A 14 -36.55 6.53 2.78
N ILE A 15 -35.89 6.98 3.85
CA ILE A 15 -34.45 7.22 3.83
C ILE A 15 -33.82 5.83 3.68
N ALA A 16 -33.48 5.46 2.44
CA ALA A 16 -32.65 4.30 2.19
C ALA A 16 -31.31 4.52 2.90
N ARG A 17 -31.09 3.79 3.99
CA ARG A 17 -29.75 3.62 4.55
C ARG A 17 -28.95 2.90 3.47
N LEU A 18 -28.15 3.65 2.71
CA LEU A 18 -27.12 3.05 1.87
C LEU A 18 -26.30 2.13 2.78
N PRO A 19 -26.09 0.86 2.39
CA PRO A 19 -25.29 -0.05 3.18
C PRO A 19 -23.93 0.60 3.41
N LEU A 20 -23.50 0.60 4.66
CA LEU A 20 -22.15 0.97 5.06
C LEU A 20 -21.21 0.14 4.18
N VAL A 21 -20.53 0.79 3.23
CA VAL A 21 -19.60 0.10 2.34
C VAL A 21 -18.45 -0.33 3.22
N ILE A 22 -18.39 -1.63 3.54
CA ILE A 22 -17.21 -2.21 4.16
C ILE A 22 -16.10 -2.10 3.13
N ALA A 23 -15.24 -1.13 3.40
CA ALA A 23 -13.99 -0.85 2.75
C ALA A 23 -13.03 -2.03 2.94
N TYR A 24 -12.37 -2.49 1.87
CA TYR A 24 -11.50 -3.67 1.77
C TYR A 24 -12.10 -4.99 2.31
N LEU A 25 -11.56 -6.13 1.89
CA LEU A 25 -12.10 -7.44 2.27
C LEU A 25 -11.83 -7.71 3.76
N PRO A 26 -12.73 -8.43 4.46
CA PRO A 26 -12.43 -8.86 5.82
C PRO A 26 -11.18 -9.75 5.84
N PRO A 27 -10.52 -9.90 7.00
CA PRO A 27 -9.45 -10.88 7.12
C PRO A 27 -9.90 -12.26 6.64
N THR A 28 -9.05 -12.94 5.88
CA THR A 28 -9.32 -14.29 5.37
C THR A 28 -8.15 -15.20 5.67
N SER A 29 -8.25 -16.48 5.35
CA SER A 29 -7.10 -17.37 5.36
C SER A 29 -6.44 -17.37 3.98
N PRO A 30 -5.11 -17.60 3.89
CA PRO A 30 -4.47 -17.80 2.60
C PRO A 30 -5.07 -18.99 1.85
N PRO A 31 -5.07 -18.99 0.50
CA PRO A 31 -5.70 -20.04 -0.30
C PRO A 31 -4.92 -21.37 -0.32
N TRP A 32 -3.79 -21.45 0.38
CA TRP A 32 -2.92 -22.63 0.40
C TRP A 32 -3.34 -23.61 1.49
N GLN A 33 -2.93 -24.87 1.33
CA GLN A 33 -3.24 -25.90 2.31
C GLN A 33 -2.55 -25.60 3.64
N PRO A 34 -3.28 -25.67 4.77
CA PRO A 34 -2.67 -25.48 6.08
C PRO A 34 -1.66 -26.60 6.38
N THR A 35 -0.66 -26.27 7.20
CA THR A 35 0.39 -27.20 7.62
C THR A 35 0.72 -27.01 9.09
N TYR A 36 1.18 -28.09 9.73
CA TYR A 36 1.69 -28.08 11.11
C TYR A 36 3.22 -27.93 11.18
N ASP A 37 3.88 -27.87 10.04
CA ASP A 37 5.30 -27.54 9.99
C ASP A 37 5.49 -26.07 10.36
N LEU A 38 6.11 -25.85 11.53
CA LEU A 38 6.30 -24.53 12.09
C LEU A 38 7.07 -23.60 11.15
N ALA A 39 8.05 -24.10 10.40
CA ALA A 39 8.78 -23.28 9.43
C ALA A 39 7.81 -22.76 8.35
N ASN A 40 6.98 -23.64 7.82
CA ASN A 40 5.95 -23.31 6.82
C ASN A 40 4.75 -22.54 7.39
N SER A 41 4.62 -22.42 8.72
CA SER A 41 3.62 -21.58 9.40
C SER A 41 4.16 -20.20 9.82
N THR A 42 5.35 -19.81 9.36
CA THR A 42 5.96 -18.52 9.71
C THR A 42 5.97 -17.55 8.53
N ILE A 43 6.04 -16.28 8.89
CA ILE A 43 6.25 -15.17 7.97
C ILE A 43 7.46 -14.36 8.37
N SER A 44 8.26 -13.97 7.38
CA SER A 44 9.38 -13.05 7.57
C SER A 44 9.32 -11.95 6.51
N MET A 45 9.68 -10.73 6.88
CA MET A 45 9.96 -9.65 5.93
C MET A 45 11.44 -9.31 5.99
N GLN A 46 12.06 -9.30 4.81
CA GLN A 46 13.47 -8.98 4.67
C GLN A 46 13.63 -7.61 4.02
N CYS A 47 14.23 -6.71 4.79
CA CYS A 47 14.72 -5.42 4.34
C CYS A 47 16.24 -5.53 4.19
N ASN A 48 16.78 -5.25 3.00
CA ASN A 48 18.23 -5.27 2.77
C ASN A 48 18.67 -4.13 1.86
N SER A 49 18.96 -2.98 2.47
CA SER A 49 19.35 -1.77 1.75
C SER A 49 20.68 -1.90 0.99
N SER A 50 21.50 -2.92 1.25
CA SER A 50 22.85 -3.04 0.69
C SER A 50 22.97 -4.03 -0.47
N GLY A 51 22.02 -4.96 -0.60
CA GLY A 51 22.15 -6.08 -1.53
C GLY A 51 20.92 -6.95 -1.61
N TRP A 52 21.05 -8.01 -2.41
CA TRP A 52 20.08 -9.09 -2.44
C TRP A 52 20.01 -9.75 -1.06
N SER A 53 18.79 -10.03 -0.61
CA SER A 53 18.60 -10.87 0.56
C SER A 53 18.92 -12.33 0.23
N SER A 54 19.36 -13.12 1.21
CA SER A 54 19.74 -14.53 0.99
C SER A 54 18.52 -15.35 0.58
N PRO A 55 18.49 -15.89 -0.66
CA PRO A 55 17.39 -16.74 -1.11
C PRO A 55 17.27 -18.00 -0.25
N GLU A 56 18.41 -18.59 0.16
CA GLU A 56 18.47 -19.79 0.99
C GLU A 56 17.80 -19.55 2.34
N ARG A 57 18.07 -18.40 2.97
CA ARG A 57 17.45 -18.02 4.24
C ARG A 57 15.96 -17.71 4.08
N GLY A 58 15.58 -17.02 3.01
CA GLY A 58 14.17 -16.74 2.71
C GLY A 58 13.34 -18.01 2.53
N ALA A 59 13.95 -19.05 1.95
CA ALA A 59 13.36 -20.35 1.69
C ALA A 59 13.06 -21.18 2.97
N GLU A 60 13.52 -20.74 4.15
CA GLU A 60 13.22 -21.40 5.43
C GLU A 60 11.87 -20.99 6.05
N PHE A 61 11.17 -20.00 5.47
CA PHE A 61 9.88 -19.49 5.97
C PHE A 61 8.73 -19.91 5.06
N GLY A 62 7.54 -20.11 5.63
CA GLY A 62 6.33 -20.37 4.86
C GLY A 62 5.95 -19.22 3.95
N ILE A 63 6.04 -17.99 4.46
CA ILE A 63 5.93 -16.76 3.68
C ILE A 63 7.20 -15.93 3.88
N ILE A 64 7.79 -15.50 2.77
CA ILE A 64 8.90 -14.56 2.77
C ILE A 64 8.50 -13.33 1.97
N SER A 65 8.53 -12.17 2.61
CA SER A 65 8.20 -10.88 2.00
C SER A 65 9.47 -10.07 1.77
N TYR A 66 9.59 -9.48 0.58
CA TYR A 66 10.68 -8.57 0.23
C TYR A 66 10.16 -7.15 0.12
N ASP A 67 10.65 -6.30 1.01
CA ASP A 67 10.39 -4.88 1.02
C ASP A 67 11.11 -4.16 -0.14
N TRP A 68 10.64 -2.97 -0.55
CA TRP A 68 11.28 -2.17 -1.60
C TRP A 68 12.74 -1.81 -1.29
N SER A 69 13.11 -1.80 0.00
CA SER A 69 14.51 -1.64 0.42
C SER A 69 15.43 -2.79 0.01
N ASN A 70 14.91 -3.95 -0.39
CA ASN A 70 15.74 -5.04 -0.87
C ASN A 70 16.56 -4.62 -2.10
N SER A 71 17.88 -4.81 -2.04
CA SER A 71 18.84 -4.39 -3.07
C SER A 71 18.84 -2.88 -3.38
N LYS A 72 18.51 -2.03 -2.39
CA LYS A 72 18.41 -0.56 -2.56
C LYS A 72 19.62 0.09 -3.16
N VAL A 73 20.82 -0.23 -2.68
CA VAL A 73 22.07 0.28 -3.28
C VAL A 73 22.18 -0.04 -4.78
N GLN A 74 21.72 -1.22 -5.21
CA GLN A 74 21.83 -1.61 -6.61
C GLN A 74 20.75 -0.95 -7.48
N TRP A 75 19.48 -0.97 -7.08
CA TRP A 75 18.44 -0.37 -7.93
C TRP A 75 18.49 1.16 -7.91
N ALA A 76 18.94 1.80 -6.82
CA ALA A 76 19.10 3.25 -6.78
C ALA A 76 20.27 3.74 -7.65
N ALA A 77 21.23 2.85 -7.95
CA ALA A 77 22.32 3.11 -8.88
C ALA A 77 21.95 2.83 -10.35
N SER A 78 20.88 2.07 -10.61
CA SER A 78 20.39 1.81 -11.97
C SER A 78 19.83 3.08 -12.63
N LYS A 79 19.98 3.19 -13.95
CA LYS A 79 19.56 4.35 -14.76
C LYS A 79 18.80 3.89 -16.02
N PRO A 80 17.46 3.96 -16.04
CA PRO A 80 16.58 4.36 -14.94
C PRO A 80 16.60 3.34 -13.79
N MET A 81 16.12 3.75 -12.61
CA MET A 81 15.97 2.86 -11.45
C MET A 81 15.02 1.69 -11.75
N ASP A 82 15.32 0.50 -11.22
CA ASP A 82 14.70 -0.78 -11.59
C ASP A 82 14.23 -1.60 -10.36
N CYS A 83 13.74 -0.92 -9.31
CA CYS A 83 13.36 -1.55 -8.05
C CYS A 83 12.29 -2.65 -8.24
N GLU A 84 11.29 -2.38 -9.09
CA GLU A 84 10.20 -3.31 -9.40
C GLU A 84 10.72 -4.63 -9.99
N GLU A 85 11.63 -4.54 -10.95
CA GLU A 85 12.26 -5.68 -11.59
C GLU A 85 13.16 -6.44 -10.62
N ARG A 86 13.83 -5.74 -9.70
CA ARG A 86 14.64 -6.40 -8.67
C ARG A 86 13.80 -7.18 -7.67
N LEU A 87 12.65 -6.65 -7.24
CA LEU A 87 11.73 -7.40 -6.38
C LEU A 87 11.28 -8.70 -7.06
N ALA A 88 10.89 -8.63 -8.34
CA ALA A 88 10.55 -9.82 -9.12
C ALA A 88 11.74 -10.80 -9.23
N LYS A 89 12.95 -10.28 -9.44
CA LYS A 89 14.16 -11.10 -9.50
C LYS A 89 14.48 -11.78 -8.16
N GLN A 90 14.32 -11.09 -7.04
CA GLN A 90 14.48 -11.68 -5.71
C GLN A 90 13.48 -12.82 -5.47
N ALA A 91 12.24 -12.66 -5.96
CA ALA A 91 11.26 -13.73 -5.90
C ALA A 91 11.72 -14.97 -6.67
N GLU A 92 12.18 -14.80 -7.92
CA GLU A 92 12.73 -15.91 -8.72
C GLU A 92 13.89 -16.63 -8.03
N MET A 93 14.87 -15.87 -7.50
CA MET A 93 16.03 -16.46 -6.81
C MET A 93 15.62 -17.30 -5.59
N THR A 94 14.58 -16.87 -4.88
CA THR A 94 14.06 -17.56 -3.69
C THR A 94 13.26 -18.79 -4.08
N SER A 95 12.37 -18.69 -5.07
CA SER A 95 11.59 -19.83 -5.55
C SER A 95 12.46 -20.94 -6.13
N GLN A 96 13.63 -20.62 -6.69
CA GLN A 96 14.61 -21.61 -7.18
C GLN A 96 15.23 -22.48 -6.09
N GLN A 97 15.08 -22.13 -4.80
CA GLN A 97 15.55 -22.97 -3.69
C GLN A 97 14.67 -24.23 -3.47
N GLY A 98 13.45 -24.25 -4.02
CA GLY A 98 12.62 -25.47 -4.08
C GLY A 98 11.99 -25.91 -2.76
N THR A 99 11.85 -25.02 -1.78
CA THR A 99 11.37 -25.36 -0.42
C THR A 99 9.86 -25.24 -0.22
N GLY A 100 9.12 -24.73 -1.21
CA GLY A 100 7.67 -24.51 -1.10
C GLY A 100 7.27 -23.17 -0.45
N SER A 101 8.22 -22.30 -0.14
CA SER A 101 7.94 -20.95 0.38
C SER A 101 7.11 -20.12 -0.59
N HIS A 102 6.15 -19.37 -0.04
CA HIS A 102 5.38 -18.36 -0.75
C HIS A 102 6.08 -17.01 -0.68
N VAL A 103 6.50 -16.49 -1.83
CA VAL A 103 7.26 -15.24 -1.89
C VAL A 103 6.35 -14.05 -2.15
N PHE A 104 6.43 -13.03 -1.29
CA PHE A 104 5.71 -11.77 -1.42
C PHE A 104 6.68 -10.68 -1.86
N VAL A 105 6.17 -9.76 -2.67
CA VAL A 105 6.92 -8.57 -3.08
C VAL A 105 6.17 -7.31 -2.67
N TYR A 106 6.93 -6.26 -2.34
CA TYR A 106 6.37 -4.96 -2.01
C TYR A 106 5.57 -4.36 -3.18
N ARG A 107 4.40 -3.82 -2.87
CA ARG A 107 3.61 -2.94 -3.73
C ARG A 107 3.03 -1.81 -2.89
N ASN A 108 2.67 -0.71 -3.52
CA ASN A 108 2.01 0.39 -2.83
C ASN A 108 0.84 0.88 -3.69
N LEU A 109 -0.30 1.09 -3.04
CA LEU A 109 -1.52 1.56 -3.70
C LEU A 109 -1.88 2.99 -3.30
N VAL A 110 -1.17 3.59 -2.34
CA VAL A 110 -1.26 5.00 -1.98
C VAL A 110 -0.23 5.82 -2.78
N LYS A 111 1.03 5.38 -2.71
CA LYS A 111 2.19 6.02 -3.29
C LYS A 111 2.51 5.45 -4.69
N ALA A 112 2.68 6.36 -5.64
CA ALA A 112 3.10 6.09 -7.00
C ALA A 112 4.63 6.25 -7.12
N LEU A 113 5.36 5.17 -6.87
CA LEU A 113 6.83 5.18 -6.78
C LEU A 113 7.50 5.13 -8.17
N PRO A 114 8.23 6.16 -8.63
CA PRO A 114 8.78 6.22 -9.99
C PRO A 114 10.06 5.38 -10.18
N TRP A 115 10.56 4.74 -9.12
CA TRP A 115 11.54 3.67 -9.22
C TRP A 115 10.90 2.31 -9.58
N PHE A 116 9.59 2.25 -9.76
CA PHE A 116 8.86 1.14 -10.37
C PHE A 116 8.58 1.50 -11.82
N THR A 117 9.10 0.72 -12.77
CA THR A 117 8.99 1.04 -14.20
C THR A 117 7.55 1.22 -14.63
N THR A 118 6.65 0.33 -14.20
CA THR A 118 5.22 0.41 -14.54
C THR A 118 4.58 1.73 -14.09
N VAL A 119 4.98 2.26 -12.94
CA VAL A 119 4.46 3.53 -12.41
C VAL A 119 5.09 4.71 -13.14
N ARG A 120 6.41 4.69 -13.31
CA ARG A 120 7.18 5.74 -14.00
C ARG A 120 6.65 6.01 -15.40
N GLU A 121 6.32 4.95 -16.14
CA GLU A 121 5.74 5.09 -17.48
C GLU A 121 4.43 5.88 -17.47
N LYS A 122 3.55 5.64 -16.49
CA LYS A 122 2.27 6.36 -16.37
C LYS A 122 2.45 7.78 -15.84
N LEU A 123 3.39 7.98 -14.92
CA LEU A 123 3.71 9.31 -14.39
C LEU A 123 4.27 10.25 -15.47
N ASN A 124 4.94 9.69 -16.49
CA ASN A 124 5.52 10.45 -17.61
C ASN A 124 4.54 10.67 -18.77
N ASP A 125 3.43 9.95 -18.81
CA ASP A 125 2.45 10.03 -19.89
C ASP A 125 1.28 10.97 -19.52
N PRO A 126 1.11 12.11 -20.23
CA PRO A 126 0.06 13.07 -19.96
C PRO A 126 -1.37 12.49 -19.97
N ALA A 127 -1.62 11.40 -20.70
CA ALA A 127 -2.92 10.74 -20.75
C ALA A 127 -3.35 10.18 -19.39
N TYR A 128 -2.38 9.91 -18.50
CA TYR A 128 -2.60 9.38 -17.16
C TYR A 128 -2.42 10.44 -16.07
N SER A 129 -2.23 11.71 -16.44
CA SER A 129 -2.00 12.79 -15.47
C SER A 129 -3.15 13.03 -14.48
N GLY A 130 -4.34 12.50 -14.76
CA GLY A 130 -5.49 12.50 -13.85
C GLY A 130 -5.49 11.38 -12.81
N TRP A 131 -4.44 10.57 -12.76
CA TRP A 131 -4.25 9.52 -11.74
C TRP A 131 -3.42 9.98 -10.56
N PHE A 132 -2.84 11.17 -10.61
CA PHE A 132 -1.88 11.64 -9.61
C PHE A 132 -2.34 12.96 -8.99
N LEU A 133 -2.18 13.07 -7.67
CA LEU A 133 -2.48 14.31 -6.96
C LEU A 133 -1.47 15.40 -7.32
N ARG A 134 -1.94 16.65 -7.34
CA ARG A 134 -1.19 17.81 -7.80
C ARG A 134 -0.87 18.75 -6.65
N PHE A 135 0.25 19.43 -6.75
CA PHE A 135 0.48 20.62 -5.94
C PHE A 135 -0.56 21.70 -6.29
N LYS A 136 -1.03 22.44 -5.28
CA LYS A 136 -1.85 23.64 -5.46
C LYS A 136 -0.94 24.81 -5.84
N PRO A 137 -1.05 25.43 -7.03
CA PRO A 137 -0.13 26.50 -7.43
C PRO A 137 -0.04 27.67 -6.45
N SER A 138 -1.15 28.01 -5.78
CA SER A 138 -1.21 29.10 -4.79
C SER A 138 -0.71 28.75 -3.39
N ALA A 139 -0.31 27.50 -3.13
CA ALA A 139 0.32 27.10 -1.87
C ALA A 139 1.84 27.25 -1.87
N ALA A 140 2.45 27.66 -3.00
CA ALA A 140 3.89 27.89 -3.05
C ALA A 140 4.33 29.06 -2.14
N PRO A 141 5.50 28.97 -1.46
CA PRO A 141 6.40 27.81 -1.43
C PRO A 141 5.80 26.64 -0.65
N TYR A 142 5.96 25.43 -1.21
CA TYR A 142 5.52 24.17 -0.61
C TYR A 142 6.41 23.75 0.56
N HIS A 143 5.91 22.83 1.39
CA HIS A 143 6.67 22.27 2.50
C HIS A 143 7.66 21.19 2.03
N VAL A 144 7.35 20.53 0.92
CA VAL A 144 8.26 19.61 0.20
C VAL A 144 8.72 20.22 -1.13
N PRO A 145 9.97 19.98 -1.58
CA PRO A 145 10.47 20.59 -2.81
C PRO A 145 9.80 19.99 -4.05
N ALA A 146 9.25 20.83 -4.92
CA ALA A 146 8.65 20.39 -6.19
C ALA A 146 9.67 20.02 -7.28
N CYS A 147 10.96 20.31 -7.05
CA CYS A 147 12.06 20.09 -7.98
C CYS A 147 13.14 19.22 -7.34
N ALA A 148 13.84 18.45 -8.18
CA ALA A 148 14.94 17.59 -7.75
C ALA A 148 16.09 18.42 -7.15
N ALA A 149 16.64 17.99 -6.03
CA ALA A 149 17.71 18.71 -5.33
C ALA A 149 18.95 18.89 -6.22
N GLU A 150 19.29 17.88 -7.01
CA GLU A 150 20.41 17.85 -7.93
C GLU A 150 20.16 18.62 -9.25
N ASN A 151 18.90 18.93 -9.57
CA ASN A 151 18.53 19.58 -10.82
C ASN A 151 17.26 20.43 -10.65
N GLN A 152 17.46 21.72 -10.42
CA GLN A 152 16.38 22.70 -10.23
C GLN A 152 15.52 22.95 -11.48
N SER A 153 15.92 22.45 -12.66
CA SER A 153 15.08 22.47 -13.87
C SER A 153 14.19 21.23 -14.01
N LYS A 154 14.43 20.19 -13.18
CA LYS A 154 13.63 18.97 -13.15
C LYS A 154 12.60 19.11 -12.03
N CYS A 155 11.40 19.56 -12.40
CA CYS A 155 10.29 19.81 -11.47
C CYS A 155 9.03 19.03 -11.88
N SER A 156 8.16 18.76 -10.92
CA SER A 156 6.87 18.11 -11.14
C SER A 156 5.70 19.02 -10.74
N THR A 157 4.59 18.90 -11.48
CA THR A 157 3.30 19.48 -11.06
C THR A 157 2.52 18.57 -10.11
N PHE A 158 2.87 17.29 -10.07
CA PHE A 158 2.31 16.30 -9.16
C PHE A 158 2.98 16.40 -7.79
N TYR A 159 2.16 16.33 -6.74
CA TYR A 159 2.65 16.26 -5.37
C TYR A 159 3.47 14.99 -5.18
N HIS A 160 4.60 15.13 -4.49
CA HIS A 160 5.45 14.02 -4.12
C HIS A 160 6.24 14.34 -2.85
N ASP A 161 6.33 13.35 -1.96
CA ASP A 161 7.12 13.44 -0.74
C ASP A 161 8.59 13.03 -0.95
N GLN A 162 9.44 13.32 0.02
CA GLN A 162 10.88 13.04 0.04
C GLN A 162 11.33 12.31 1.31
N GLU A 163 10.41 11.85 2.15
CA GLU A 163 10.73 11.22 3.43
C GLU A 163 11.50 9.90 3.27
N GLN A 164 11.05 9.03 2.36
CA GLN A 164 11.68 7.73 2.10
C GLN A 164 12.08 7.57 0.62
N THR A 165 12.83 8.54 0.09
CA THR A 165 13.24 8.54 -1.31
C THR A 165 14.75 8.33 -1.48
N PRO A 166 15.17 7.67 -2.58
CA PRO A 166 16.56 7.74 -3.00
C PRO A 166 16.97 9.19 -3.25
N ALA A 167 18.14 9.56 -2.77
CA ALA A 167 18.68 10.90 -2.95
C ALA A 167 20.16 10.89 -3.32
N VAL A 168 20.59 11.99 -3.92
CA VAL A 168 22.02 12.25 -4.13
C VAL A 168 22.65 12.56 -2.77
N PRO A 169 23.72 11.85 -2.36
CA PRO A 169 24.43 12.17 -1.13
C PRO A 169 24.91 13.61 -1.11
N THR A 170 24.69 14.30 0.00
CA THR A 170 25.16 15.68 0.21
C THR A 170 26.14 15.74 1.39
N ALA A 171 26.84 16.86 1.56
CA ALA A 171 27.68 17.05 2.75
C ALA A 171 26.87 17.01 4.06
N ALA A 172 25.60 17.44 4.02
CA ALA A 172 24.70 17.40 5.17
C ALA A 172 24.06 16.02 5.40
N GLN A 173 23.87 15.26 4.33
CA GLN A 173 23.30 13.91 4.34
C GLN A 173 24.15 12.98 3.46
N PRO A 174 25.31 12.51 3.96
CA PRO A 174 26.23 11.69 3.18
C PRO A 174 25.74 10.25 2.93
N HIS A 175 24.71 9.82 3.67
CA HIS A 175 24.12 8.48 3.59
C HIS A 175 22.59 8.58 3.54
N PRO A 176 22.01 9.09 2.43
CA PRO A 176 20.56 9.13 2.26
C PRO A 176 19.96 7.72 2.16
N ASP A 177 18.63 7.63 2.27
CA ASP A 177 17.91 6.36 2.16
C ASP A 177 17.88 5.85 0.71
N GLY A 178 18.98 5.21 0.32
CA GLY A 178 19.28 4.91 -1.08
C GLY A 178 20.12 6.03 -1.69
N SER A 179 21.38 5.71 -1.98
CA SER A 179 22.33 6.66 -2.56
C SER A 179 22.35 6.55 -4.07
N CYS A 180 21.92 7.61 -4.75
CA CYS A 180 22.08 7.71 -6.20
C CYS A 180 23.57 7.92 -6.54
N THR A 181 24.14 7.01 -7.31
CA THR A 181 25.55 7.10 -7.73
C THR A 181 25.71 8.10 -8.88
N ASP A 182 26.84 8.81 -8.90
CA ASP A 182 27.21 9.81 -9.92
C ASP A 182 26.46 11.15 -9.86
N GLY A 183 25.90 11.50 -8.70
CA GLY A 183 25.37 12.84 -8.46
C GLY A 183 24.00 13.13 -9.09
N VAL A 184 23.30 12.10 -9.61
CA VAL A 184 21.95 12.24 -10.19
C VAL A 184 21.10 11.01 -9.87
N CYS A 185 19.84 11.22 -9.46
CA CYS A 185 18.85 10.16 -9.34
C CYS A 185 18.00 10.03 -10.62
N ASP A 186 17.91 8.82 -11.17
CA ASP A 186 17.20 8.58 -12.43
C ASP A 186 15.86 7.85 -12.24
N CYS A 187 14.86 8.61 -11.79
CA CYS A 187 13.45 8.21 -11.80
C CYS A 187 12.72 8.61 -13.10
N GLY A 188 13.44 8.85 -14.20
CA GLY A 188 12.88 9.34 -15.46
C GLY A 188 12.77 10.87 -15.51
N THR A 189 11.71 11.39 -16.14
CA THR A 189 11.54 12.85 -16.36
C THR A 189 11.08 13.60 -15.10
N GLN A 190 10.45 12.90 -14.16
CA GLN A 190 9.98 13.44 -12.88
C GLN A 190 11.09 13.36 -11.82
N PRO A 191 11.14 14.29 -10.84
CA PRO A 191 11.94 14.10 -9.63
C PRO A 191 11.74 12.70 -9.02
N CYS A 192 12.77 12.19 -8.34
CA CYS A 192 12.54 11.05 -7.46
C CYS A 192 11.71 11.55 -6.28
N GLY A 193 10.64 10.83 -5.94
CA GLY A 193 9.61 11.30 -5.03
C GLY A 193 8.56 10.24 -4.78
N GLU A 194 7.93 10.27 -3.62
CA GLU A 194 6.75 9.46 -3.30
C GLU A 194 5.50 10.20 -3.80
N TYR A 195 5.16 10.02 -5.07
CA TYR A 195 3.94 10.60 -5.65
C TYR A 195 2.69 9.95 -5.06
N LEU A 196 1.53 10.58 -5.18
CA LEU A 196 0.28 10.03 -4.65
C LEU A 196 -0.74 9.75 -5.75
N PHE A 197 -1.37 8.58 -5.69
CA PHE A 197 -2.49 8.24 -6.55
C PHE A 197 -3.77 9.00 -6.14
N ASP A 198 -4.55 9.45 -7.12
CA ASP A 198 -5.88 10.03 -6.94
C ASP A 198 -6.97 9.00 -7.21
N HIS A 199 -7.46 8.37 -6.14
CA HIS A 199 -8.47 7.32 -6.24
C HIS A 199 -9.89 7.83 -6.52
N ARG A 200 -10.13 9.14 -6.60
CA ARG A 200 -11.45 9.69 -6.99
C ARG A 200 -11.76 9.37 -8.46
N ASN A 201 -10.75 9.24 -9.31
CA ASN A 201 -10.88 8.84 -10.71
C ASN A 201 -10.79 7.31 -10.87
N GLY A 202 -11.52 6.60 -10.02
CA GLY A 202 -11.16 5.27 -9.56
C GLY A 202 -11.16 4.17 -10.62
N SER A 203 -12.05 4.18 -11.62
CA SER A 203 -12.22 3.00 -12.48
C SER A 203 -11.02 2.73 -13.40
N MET A 204 -10.47 3.75 -14.07
CA MET A 204 -9.31 3.58 -14.96
C MET A 204 -8.04 3.26 -14.19
N LEU A 205 -7.79 3.98 -13.09
CA LEU A 205 -6.64 3.73 -12.22
C LEU A 205 -6.73 2.32 -11.61
N ARG A 206 -7.87 1.94 -11.05
CA ARG A 206 -8.10 0.62 -10.44
C ARG A 206 -7.92 -0.50 -11.44
N ASP A 207 -8.46 -0.36 -12.65
CA ASP A 207 -8.28 -1.34 -13.72
C ASP A 207 -6.80 -1.55 -14.04
N TRP A 208 -6.03 -0.47 -14.13
CA TRP A 208 -4.59 -0.54 -14.37
C TRP A 208 -3.83 -1.15 -13.19
N LEU A 209 -4.13 -0.73 -11.96
CA LEU A 209 -3.51 -1.28 -10.75
C LEU A 209 -3.70 -2.80 -10.70
N ILE A 210 -4.92 -3.28 -10.98
CA ILE A 210 -5.24 -4.70 -11.00
C ILE A 210 -4.51 -5.43 -12.14
N LYS A 211 -4.61 -4.94 -13.38
CA LYS A 211 -4.17 -5.68 -14.57
C LYS A 211 -2.66 -5.57 -14.83
N GLU A 212 -2.05 -4.45 -14.48
CA GLU A 212 -0.66 -4.13 -14.82
C GLU A 212 0.24 -4.02 -13.60
N HIS A 213 -0.13 -3.27 -12.56
CA HIS A 213 0.77 -3.07 -11.42
C HIS A 213 0.87 -4.32 -10.51
N ILE A 214 -0.28 -4.90 -10.20
CA ILE A 214 -0.42 -6.14 -9.39
C ILE A 214 -0.41 -7.36 -10.31
N GLY A 215 -1.17 -7.33 -11.41
CA GLY A 215 -1.28 -8.40 -12.39
C GLY A 215 -0.13 -8.49 -13.40
N GLY A 216 0.88 -7.62 -13.29
CA GLY A 216 1.97 -7.50 -14.25
C GLY A 216 3.00 -8.63 -14.25
N PRO A 217 3.97 -8.59 -15.17
CA PRO A 217 5.09 -9.55 -15.22
C PRO A 217 6.01 -9.49 -13.99
N ALA A 218 6.04 -8.36 -13.27
CA ALA A 218 6.75 -8.23 -12.00
C ALA A 218 5.86 -8.57 -10.77
N GLY A 219 4.58 -8.90 -11.00
CA GLY A 219 3.58 -9.27 -10.00
C GLY A 219 3.01 -10.66 -10.30
N LEU A 220 1.68 -10.80 -10.32
CA LEU A 220 0.99 -12.11 -10.42
C LEU A 220 1.23 -12.90 -11.72
N ARG A 221 1.74 -12.28 -12.80
CA ARG A 221 2.17 -13.04 -13.98
C ARG A 221 3.56 -13.65 -13.82
N ASN A 222 4.30 -13.30 -12.77
CA ASN A 222 5.51 -14.01 -12.37
C ASN A 222 5.13 -15.23 -11.51
N PRO A 223 5.43 -16.47 -11.94
CA PRO A 223 5.09 -17.67 -11.16
C PRO A 223 5.85 -17.75 -9.82
N SER A 224 6.87 -16.93 -9.61
CA SER A 224 7.62 -16.87 -8.35
C SER A 224 6.97 -15.92 -7.33
N VAL A 225 6.02 -15.07 -7.75
CA VAL A 225 5.33 -14.12 -6.87
C VAL A 225 3.99 -14.72 -6.43
N HIS A 226 3.88 -15.00 -5.14
CA HIS A 226 2.73 -15.65 -4.52
C HIS A 226 1.84 -14.67 -3.74
N GLY A 227 2.27 -13.42 -3.62
CA GLY A 227 1.52 -12.41 -2.91
C GLY A 227 2.24 -11.08 -2.79
N PHE A 228 1.66 -10.21 -2.00
CA PHE A 228 2.12 -8.84 -1.84
C PHE A 228 2.12 -8.40 -0.39
N PHE A 229 3.21 -7.76 0.01
CA PHE A 229 3.15 -6.79 1.09
C PHE A 229 2.71 -5.47 0.46
N MET A 230 1.51 -5.00 0.81
CA MET A 230 1.02 -3.71 0.36
C MET A 230 1.14 -2.74 1.52
N ASP A 231 1.90 -1.68 1.32
CA ASP A 231 2.16 -0.70 2.37
C ASP A 231 1.29 0.55 2.20
N ASP A 232 1.24 1.34 3.27
CA ASP A 232 0.46 2.56 3.44
C ASP A 232 -1.06 2.41 3.35
N TYR A 233 -1.74 3.42 3.87
CA TYR A 233 -3.19 3.59 3.79
C TYR A 233 -3.59 5.06 3.73
N TRP A 234 -4.83 5.29 3.29
CA TRP A 234 -5.50 6.58 3.42
C TRP A 234 -6.37 6.63 4.67
N CYS A 235 -6.29 7.73 5.41
CA CYS A 235 -7.15 8.00 6.55
C CYS A 235 -7.92 9.31 6.37
N SER A 236 -9.17 9.36 6.85
CA SER A 236 -10.00 10.56 6.83
C SER A 236 -10.64 10.80 8.20
N ASN A 237 -10.50 12.02 8.73
CA ASN A 237 -11.15 12.39 9.98
C ASN A 237 -12.68 12.31 9.87
N LEU A 238 -13.25 12.62 8.70
CA LEU A 238 -14.69 12.53 8.46
C LEU A 238 -15.17 11.08 8.49
N ILE A 239 -14.40 10.14 7.93
CA ILE A 239 -14.72 8.69 8.01
C ILE A 239 -14.62 8.22 9.45
N CYS A 240 -13.52 8.52 10.15
CA CYS A 240 -13.32 8.08 11.53
C CYS A 240 -14.34 8.66 12.51
N ALA A 241 -14.85 9.86 12.25
CA ALA A 241 -15.93 10.46 13.04
C ALA A 241 -17.28 9.75 12.84
N GLN A 242 -17.52 9.19 11.66
CA GLN A 242 -18.75 8.44 11.34
C GLN A 242 -18.67 7.00 11.85
N ASP A 243 -17.52 6.35 11.64
CA ASP A 243 -17.26 5.00 12.11
C ASP A 243 -15.79 4.88 12.57
N PRO A 244 -15.53 4.88 13.90
CA PRO A 244 -14.19 4.78 14.43
C PRO A 244 -13.61 3.35 14.32
N SER A 245 -14.37 2.37 13.84
CA SER A 245 -13.91 0.98 13.70
C SER A 245 -13.25 0.67 12.35
N VAL A 246 -13.29 1.60 11.40
CA VAL A 246 -12.61 1.49 10.09
C VAL A 246 -11.09 1.42 10.31
N ALA A 247 -10.37 0.56 9.58
CA ALA A 247 -8.91 0.51 9.68
C ALA A 247 -8.27 1.86 9.34
N GLY A 248 -7.12 2.12 9.95
CA GLY A 248 -6.45 3.41 9.89
C GLY A 248 -7.04 4.48 10.81
N CYS A 249 -8.21 4.25 11.43
CA CYS A 249 -8.76 5.14 12.45
C CYS A 249 -8.17 4.89 13.85
N PRO A 250 -8.01 5.95 14.66
CA PRO A 250 -8.05 7.36 14.26
C PRO A 250 -6.82 7.73 13.42
N CYS A 251 -6.94 8.76 12.57
CA CYS A 251 -5.81 9.26 11.79
C CYS A 251 -4.72 9.80 12.73
N ARG A 252 -3.55 9.15 12.71
CA ARG A 252 -2.44 9.45 13.63
C ARG A 252 -1.09 9.62 12.95
N ASP A 253 -1.00 9.44 11.63
CA ASP A 253 0.28 9.43 10.94
C ASP A 253 0.21 10.08 9.54
N PRO A 254 0.82 11.25 9.33
CA PRO A 254 1.11 12.25 10.36
C PRO A 254 -0.15 13.01 10.82
N VAL A 255 -1.19 13.03 9.97
CA VAL A 255 -2.52 13.65 10.14
C VAL A 255 -3.54 12.83 9.31
N GLN A 256 -4.72 13.37 8.95
CA GLN A 256 -5.54 12.74 7.91
C GLN A 256 -4.85 12.86 6.54
N GLY A 257 -5.16 11.94 5.63
CA GLY A 257 -4.54 11.87 4.33
C GLY A 257 -3.82 10.54 4.11
N PRO A 258 -2.79 10.52 3.26
CA PRO A 258 -1.91 9.37 3.13
C PRO A 258 -1.06 9.23 4.40
N THR A 259 -0.62 8.01 4.67
CA THR A 259 0.38 7.72 5.71
C THR A 259 1.80 7.92 5.19
N GLU A 260 2.74 8.15 6.11
CA GLU A 260 4.18 8.29 5.81
C GLU A 260 4.48 9.32 4.71
N VAL A 261 3.88 10.49 4.85
CA VAL A 261 4.10 11.69 4.01
C VAL A 261 4.19 12.91 4.92
N ASP A 262 4.63 14.06 4.40
CA ASP A 262 4.68 15.30 5.16
C ASP A 262 3.30 15.70 5.70
N LYS A 263 3.26 16.17 6.95
CA LYS A 263 2.01 16.55 7.63
C LYS A 263 1.24 17.70 6.96
N ASN A 264 1.89 18.47 6.11
CA ASN A 264 1.29 19.58 5.37
C ASN A 264 0.83 19.16 3.97
N ASN A 265 0.88 17.86 3.63
CA ASN A 265 0.46 17.32 2.33
C ASN A 265 -0.91 17.85 1.88
N GLN A 266 -1.90 17.90 2.80
CA GLN A 266 -3.25 18.39 2.51
C GLN A 266 -3.23 19.86 2.07
N ALA A 267 -2.42 20.70 2.74
CA ALA A 267 -2.29 22.11 2.41
C ALA A 267 -1.54 22.33 1.09
N ASP A 268 -0.45 21.59 0.86
CA ASP A 268 0.37 21.67 -0.35
C ASP A 268 -0.39 21.21 -1.60
N MET A 269 -1.25 20.20 -1.46
CA MET A 269 -2.16 19.74 -2.53
C MET A 269 -3.43 20.57 -2.63
N GLY A 270 -3.80 21.30 -1.57
CA GLY A 270 -5.01 22.11 -1.55
C GLY A 270 -6.31 21.33 -1.34
N LEU A 271 -6.23 20.16 -0.71
CA LEU A 271 -7.37 19.26 -0.51
C LEU A 271 -8.25 19.73 0.66
N SER A 272 -9.57 19.69 0.48
CA SER A 272 -10.50 19.82 1.62
C SER A 272 -10.60 18.51 2.41
N ASP A 273 -11.26 18.54 3.56
CA ASP A 273 -11.55 17.32 4.33
C ASP A 273 -12.45 16.36 3.54
N GLU A 274 -13.36 16.91 2.73
CA GLU A 274 -14.18 16.14 1.80
C GLU A 274 -13.36 15.51 0.69
N ASP A 275 -12.36 16.21 0.13
CA ASP A 275 -11.44 15.62 -0.85
C ASP A 275 -10.69 14.43 -0.24
N VAL A 276 -10.15 14.58 0.97
CA VAL A 276 -9.45 13.49 1.68
C VAL A 276 -10.40 12.32 1.95
N ARG A 277 -11.64 12.60 2.37
CA ARG A 277 -12.68 11.56 2.54
C ARG A 277 -12.94 10.82 1.24
N ASP A 278 -13.15 11.53 0.14
CA ASP A 278 -13.53 10.93 -1.14
C ASP A 278 -12.37 10.13 -1.76
N ILE A 279 -11.12 10.59 -1.61
CA ILE A 279 -9.93 9.81 -1.97
C ILE A 279 -9.84 8.53 -1.12
N ALA A 280 -10.00 8.64 0.20
CA ALA A 280 -9.94 7.48 1.10
C ALA A 280 -11.01 6.43 0.77
N LEU A 281 -12.24 6.86 0.46
CA LEU A 281 -13.30 5.95 -0.01
C LEU A 281 -12.96 5.30 -1.36
N GLY A 282 -12.41 6.07 -2.31
CA GLY A 282 -11.97 5.52 -3.60
C GLY A 282 -10.81 4.53 -3.46
N TRP A 283 -9.89 4.78 -2.53
CA TRP A 283 -8.79 3.89 -2.19
C TRP A 283 -9.32 2.59 -1.58
N ASN A 284 -10.24 2.67 -0.62
CA ASN A 284 -10.92 1.52 -0.01
C ASN A 284 -11.59 0.59 -1.04
N GLU A 285 -12.30 1.16 -2.02
CA GLU A 285 -12.88 0.39 -3.13
C GLU A 285 -11.81 -0.24 -4.01
N THR A 286 -10.68 0.45 -4.21
CA THR A 286 -9.56 -0.03 -5.02
C THR A 286 -8.85 -1.19 -4.33
N MET A 287 -8.57 -1.07 -3.02
CA MET A 287 -8.02 -2.14 -2.18
C MET A 287 -8.89 -3.39 -2.25
N ALA A 288 -10.20 -3.27 -2.01
CA ALA A 288 -11.13 -4.41 -2.07
C ALA A 288 -11.08 -5.14 -3.43
N ALA A 289 -11.00 -4.38 -4.52
CA ALA A 289 -10.94 -4.95 -5.86
C ALA A 289 -9.58 -5.61 -6.16
N VAL A 290 -8.48 -5.01 -5.69
CA VAL A 290 -7.14 -5.59 -5.79
C VAL A 290 -7.03 -6.88 -4.98
N GLU A 291 -7.45 -6.89 -3.71
CA GLU A 291 -7.44 -8.08 -2.85
C GLU A 291 -8.25 -9.21 -3.46
N LYS A 292 -9.45 -8.91 -3.97
CA LYS A 292 -10.26 -9.90 -4.69
C LYS A 292 -9.54 -10.47 -5.90
N SER A 293 -8.83 -9.63 -6.67
CA SER A 293 -8.05 -10.09 -7.82
C SER A 293 -6.87 -10.97 -7.39
N ILE A 294 -6.18 -10.62 -6.31
CA ILE A 294 -5.08 -11.40 -5.72
C ILE A 294 -5.57 -12.78 -5.31
N LEU A 295 -6.66 -12.84 -4.53
CA LEU A 295 -7.26 -14.12 -4.09
C LEU A 295 -7.75 -14.96 -5.28
N SER A 296 -8.35 -14.32 -6.28
CA SER A 296 -8.82 -15.02 -7.50
C SER A 296 -7.67 -15.63 -8.32
N ALA A 297 -6.45 -15.11 -8.16
CA ALA A 297 -5.24 -15.67 -8.77
C ALA A 297 -4.57 -16.75 -7.91
N GLY A 298 -5.16 -17.15 -6.77
CA GLY A 298 -4.56 -18.10 -5.82
C GLY A 298 -3.37 -17.53 -5.04
N ALA A 299 -3.22 -16.21 -5.04
CA ALA A 299 -2.21 -15.48 -4.30
C ALA A 299 -2.78 -14.87 -3.01
N TYR A 300 -1.95 -14.17 -2.25
CA TYR A 300 -2.36 -13.59 -0.97
C TYR A 300 -1.72 -12.22 -0.67
N THR A 301 -2.17 -11.54 0.38
CA THR A 301 -1.57 -10.27 0.82
C THR A 301 -1.62 -10.13 2.34
N TRP A 302 -0.68 -9.37 2.90
CA TRP A 302 -0.65 -9.07 4.33
C TRP A 302 -1.92 -8.41 4.84
N TRP A 303 -2.59 -7.56 4.05
CA TRP A 303 -3.82 -6.87 4.48
C TRP A 303 -4.98 -7.80 4.86
N LEU A 304 -4.99 -9.01 4.33
CA LEU A 304 -6.02 -10.01 4.64
C LEU A 304 -5.72 -10.81 5.90
N MET A 305 -4.58 -10.58 6.56
CA MET A 305 -4.25 -11.25 7.82
C MET A 305 -5.03 -10.66 8.99
N ASP A 306 -5.44 -11.51 9.93
CA ASP A 306 -6.10 -11.05 11.15
C ASP A 306 -5.19 -10.11 11.97
N GLY A 307 -5.80 -9.10 12.60
CA GLY A 307 -5.07 -8.09 13.39
C GLY A 307 -4.41 -6.97 12.58
N GLN A 308 -4.57 -6.96 11.26
CA GLN A 308 -4.08 -5.88 10.39
C GLN A 308 -5.04 -4.68 10.48
N THR A 309 -4.81 -3.84 11.48
CA THR A 309 -5.59 -2.59 11.69
C THR A 309 -5.00 -1.39 10.95
N ASN A 310 -3.80 -1.56 10.39
CA ASN A 310 -3.09 -0.64 9.49
C ASN A 310 -2.03 -1.40 8.67
N ALA A 311 -1.44 -0.73 7.67
CA ALA A 311 -0.42 -1.29 6.77
C ALA A 311 0.83 -1.86 7.49
N ASN A 312 1.08 -1.40 8.71
CA ASN A 312 2.30 -1.64 9.46
C ASN A 312 2.36 -2.98 10.21
N ALA A 313 1.43 -3.92 9.93
CA ALA A 313 1.27 -5.16 10.66
C ALA A 313 1.11 -4.95 12.17
N GLY A 314 -0.11 -5.13 12.67
CA GLY A 314 -0.42 -5.14 14.10
C GLY A 314 -0.55 -6.56 14.67
N PRO A 315 0.48 -7.44 14.60
CA PRO A 315 0.32 -8.80 15.07
C PRO A 315 0.00 -8.80 16.57
N THR A 316 -0.80 -9.76 17.01
CA THR A 316 -0.91 -9.97 18.45
C THR A 316 0.44 -10.47 18.97
N LEU A 317 1.11 -9.61 19.75
CA LEU A 317 2.40 -9.92 20.33
C LEU A 317 2.25 -10.98 21.43
N LEU A 318 2.90 -12.12 21.24
CA LEU A 318 3.04 -13.14 22.26
C LEU A 318 4.18 -12.73 23.21
N LYS A 319 3.92 -12.75 24.52
CA LYS A 319 4.98 -12.44 25.51
C LYS A 319 5.72 -13.72 25.88
N ARG A 320 7.02 -13.62 26.09
CA ARG A 320 7.89 -14.78 26.36
C ARG A 320 7.39 -15.65 27.52
N ASP A 321 6.90 -15.03 28.58
CA ASP A 321 6.42 -15.67 29.81
C ASP A 321 4.99 -16.21 29.71
N THR A 322 4.18 -15.70 28.77
CA THR A 322 2.79 -16.14 28.57
C THR A 322 2.52 -16.82 27.22
N CYS A 323 3.56 -17.01 26.39
CA CYS A 323 3.42 -17.51 25.01
C CYS A 323 2.67 -18.85 24.96
N ALA A 324 3.10 -19.83 25.77
CA ALA A 324 2.46 -21.15 25.80
C ALA A 324 1.01 -21.13 26.30
N SER A 325 0.63 -20.20 27.19
CA SER A 325 -0.78 -20.04 27.60
C SER A 325 -1.59 -19.28 26.55
N GLN A 326 -1.01 -18.26 25.92
CA GLN A 326 -1.67 -17.49 24.85
C GLN A 326 -1.96 -18.38 23.65
N LEU A 327 -0.99 -19.18 23.19
CA LEU A 327 -1.17 -20.14 22.10
C LEU A 327 -2.21 -21.22 22.43
N ARG A 328 -2.20 -21.78 23.65
CA ARG A 328 -3.23 -22.73 24.07
C ARG A 328 -4.63 -22.10 24.11
N GLY A 329 -4.74 -20.86 24.58
CA GLY A 329 -5.98 -20.11 24.54
C GLY A 329 -6.43 -19.82 23.10
N ALA A 330 -5.49 -19.52 22.20
CA ALA A 330 -5.78 -19.30 20.79
C ALA A 330 -6.39 -20.55 20.12
N CYS A 331 -6.11 -21.76 20.60
CA CYS A 331 -6.64 -23.02 20.07
C CYS A 331 -8.03 -23.43 20.64
N THR A 332 -8.63 -22.67 21.56
CA THR A 332 -9.98 -23.00 22.06
C THR A 332 -11.07 -22.55 21.08
N GLU A 333 -12.15 -23.30 20.93
CA GLU A 333 -13.26 -22.99 19.99
C GLU A 333 -13.85 -21.59 20.16
N SER A 334 -13.86 -21.05 21.39
CA SER A 334 -14.38 -19.71 21.69
C SER A 334 -13.39 -18.57 21.42
N SER A 335 -12.15 -18.90 21.05
CA SER A 335 -11.11 -17.94 20.76
C SER A 335 -11.48 -17.11 19.52
N HIS A 336 -11.19 -15.81 19.54
CA HIS A 336 -11.31 -14.98 18.34
C HIS A 336 -10.39 -15.45 17.20
N TRP A 337 -9.29 -16.14 17.54
CA TRP A 337 -8.35 -16.74 16.58
C TRP A 337 -8.91 -17.95 15.84
N GLN A 338 -9.98 -18.56 16.35
CA GLN A 338 -10.65 -19.72 15.72
C GLN A 338 -11.94 -19.32 15.00
N ARG A 339 -12.30 -18.03 15.00
CA ARG A 339 -13.48 -17.57 14.25
C ARG A 339 -13.15 -17.65 12.76
N SER A 340 -13.92 -18.44 12.01
CA SER A 340 -13.94 -18.29 10.57
C SER A 340 -14.61 -16.95 10.26
N TYR A 341 -13.93 -16.13 9.46
CA TYR A 341 -14.56 -15.01 8.79
C TYR A 341 -15.29 -15.60 7.59
N ASP A 342 -16.50 -16.13 7.84
CA ASP A 342 -17.40 -16.71 6.83
C ASP A 342 -17.93 -15.64 5.86
#